data_AF-A0A4S4A8E7-F1
#
_entry.id   AF-A0A4S4A8E7-F1
#
_cell.length_a   1.000
_cell.length_b   1.000
_cell.length_c   1.000
_cell.angle_alpha   90.00
_cell.angle_beta   90.00
_cell.angle_gamma   90.00
#
_symmetry.space_group_name_H-M   'P 1'
#
loop_
_entity.id
_entity.type
_entity.pdbx_description
1 polymer ?
#
loop_
_entity_poly.entity_id
_entity_poly.type
_entity_poly.pdbx_seq_one_letter_code
_entity_poly.pdbx_strand_id
1 'polypeptide(L)'
;MTAHSQSSSNTRTCGTCTLCCRLPDIDELSKPANAWCTHCVDGMGCQIYQNRPQTCRDFLCLWMTDATLGDEWEPAKAHMMVYTQGPQMTVLVDPAYPAMWKLEPYSTQLHDWAKEAEGRGGYVIVFVGDDVFKV
;
A
#
# COMPACT_ATOMS: atom_id res chain seq x y z
N MET A 1 40.94 9.19 2.15
CA MET A 1 39.73 8.70 1.45
C MET A 1 38.84 8.03 2.48
N THR A 2 37.77 8.68 2.93
CA THR A 2 36.54 8.03 3.42
C THR A 2 35.51 9.13 3.71
N ALA A 3 34.77 9.50 2.67
CA ALA A 3 33.51 10.20 2.85
C ALA A 3 32.50 9.19 3.41
N HIS A 4 32.11 9.38 4.67
CA HIS A 4 31.00 8.64 5.24
C HIS A 4 29.72 9.17 4.59
N SER A 5 29.07 8.32 3.81
CA SER A 5 27.80 8.63 3.15
C SER A 5 26.73 8.89 4.21
N GLN A 6 26.18 10.09 4.23
CA GLN A 6 25.03 10.44 5.07
C GLN A 6 23.79 9.77 4.45
N SER A 7 23.35 8.66 5.06
CA SER A 7 22.00 8.14 4.83
C SER A 7 21.05 9.01 5.63
N SER A 8 20.36 9.93 4.95
CA SER A 8 19.21 10.64 5.52
C SER A 8 18.06 9.64 5.63
N SER A 9 17.80 9.15 6.84
CA SER A 9 16.58 8.42 7.16
C SER A 9 15.39 9.38 7.10
N ASN A 10 14.87 9.60 5.89
CA ASN A 10 13.58 10.23 5.69
C ASN A 10 12.52 9.22 6.15
N THR A 11 12.17 9.27 7.43
CA THR A 11 11.09 8.44 7.97
C THR A 11 9.79 8.85 7.28
N ARG A 12 9.31 7.99 6.37
CA ARG A 12 8.02 8.17 5.70
C ARG A 12 6.90 8.14 6.74
N THR A 13 5.92 9.02 6.57
CA THR A 13 4.75 9.10 7.44
C THR A 13 3.48 9.07 6.59
N CYS A 14 2.37 8.61 7.17
CA CYS A 14 1.11 8.53 6.44
C CYS A 14 0.60 9.89 5.95
N GLY A 15 0.96 11.01 6.59
CA GLY A 15 0.46 12.34 6.22
C GLY A 15 -1.07 12.40 6.20
N THR A 16 -1.64 12.79 5.06
CA THR A 16 -3.09 12.81 4.79
C THR A 16 -3.62 11.53 4.15
N CYS A 17 -2.78 10.53 3.90
CA CYS A 17 -3.18 9.27 3.27
C CYS A 17 -4.09 8.45 4.20
N THR A 18 -5.20 7.98 3.64
CA THR A 18 -6.27 7.25 4.35
C THR A 18 -6.57 5.88 3.73
N LEU A 19 -5.79 5.42 2.75
CA LEU A 19 -6.12 4.19 2.00
C LEU A 19 -6.12 2.91 2.84
N CYS A 20 -5.32 2.83 3.91
CA CYS A 20 -5.39 1.70 4.85
C CYS A 20 -6.73 1.62 5.60
N CYS A 21 -7.47 2.75 5.69
CA CYS A 21 -8.80 2.80 6.29
C CYS A 21 -9.92 2.51 5.27
N ARG A 22 -9.60 2.40 3.98
CA ARG A 22 -10.59 2.14 2.92
C ARG A 22 -10.41 0.78 2.27
N LEU A 23 -9.21 0.47 1.80
CA LEU A 23 -8.98 -0.63 0.86
C LEU A 23 -9.06 -2.01 1.50
N PRO A 24 -8.33 -2.32 2.60
CA PRO A 24 -8.33 -3.67 3.14
C PRO A 24 -9.64 -3.98 3.86
N ASP A 25 -9.97 -5.25 3.95
CA ASP A 25 -10.92 -5.75 4.94
C ASP A 25 -10.28 -5.73 6.35
N ILE A 26 -11.06 -5.38 7.38
CA ILE A 26 -10.60 -5.39 8.77
C ILE A 26 -11.70 -5.99 9.65
N ASP A 27 -11.60 -7.29 9.91
CA ASP A 27 -12.51 -8.07 10.75
C ASP A 27 -12.76 -7.44 12.14
N GLU A 28 -11.69 -7.00 12.82
CA GLU A 28 -11.75 -6.40 14.16
C GLU A 28 -12.64 -5.14 14.22
N LEU A 29 -12.81 -4.47 13.08
CA LEU A 29 -13.66 -3.29 12.94
C LEU A 29 -14.98 -3.60 12.21
N SER A 30 -15.23 -4.86 11.84
CA SER A 30 -16.32 -5.26 10.94
C SER A 30 -16.36 -4.38 9.68
N LYS A 31 -15.17 -4.04 9.16
CA LYS A 31 -15.00 -3.10 8.04
C LYS A 31 -14.74 -3.89 6.76
N PRO A 32 -15.73 -4.00 5.85
CA PRO A 32 -15.52 -4.69 4.58
C PRO A 32 -14.44 -3.99 3.74
N ALA A 33 -13.77 -4.75 2.87
CA ALA A 33 -12.87 -4.20 1.86
C ALA A 33 -13.54 -3.08 1.04
N ASN A 34 -12.75 -2.12 0.59
CA ASN A 34 -13.17 -0.96 -0.21
C ASN A 34 -14.17 0.03 0.45
N ALA A 35 -14.74 -0.29 1.61
CA ALA A 35 -15.59 0.61 2.39
C ALA A 35 -14.77 1.50 3.34
N TRP A 36 -15.25 2.70 3.61
CA TRP A 36 -14.62 3.59 4.58
C TRP A 36 -14.78 3.07 6.01
N CYS A 37 -13.68 3.03 6.76
CA CYS A 37 -13.71 2.86 8.20
C CYS A 37 -14.50 4.01 8.84
N THR A 38 -15.43 3.69 9.74
CA THR A 38 -16.27 4.66 10.46
C THR A 38 -15.46 5.67 11.27
N HIS A 39 -14.23 5.35 11.63
CA HIS A 39 -13.34 6.22 12.39
C HIS A 39 -12.43 7.08 11.51
N CYS A 40 -12.46 6.91 10.19
CA CYS A 40 -11.61 7.68 9.28
C CYS A 40 -12.44 8.74 8.58
N VAL A 41 -11.84 9.93 8.43
CA VAL A 41 -12.37 10.92 7.49
C VAL A 41 -11.38 11.03 6.34
N ASP A 42 -11.90 10.88 5.12
CA ASP A 42 -11.08 10.90 3.92
C ASP A 42 -10.27 12.20 3.80
N GLY A 43 -9.00 12.07 3.39
CA GLY A 43 -8.02 13.15 3.35
C GLY A 43 -7.62 13.76 4.69
N MET A 44 -8.26 13.40 5.81
CA MET A 44 -7.99 13.95 7.15
C MET A 44 -7.45 12.93 8.15
N GLY A 45 -7.52 11.63 7.85
CA GLY A 45 -6.94 10.58 8.68
C GLY A 45 -7.92 9.92 9.65
N CYS A 46 -7.39 8.94 10.39
CA CYS A 46 -8.11 8.21 11.43
C CYS A 46 -8.32 9.10 12.67
N GLN A 47 -9.57 9.34 13.04
CA GLN A 47 -9.97 10.19 14.16
C GLN A 47 -9.69 9.56 15.53
N ILE A 48 -9.48 8.24 15.57
CA ILE A 48 -9.06 7.53 16.78
C ILE A 48 -7.60 7.06 16.68
N TYR A 49 -6.73 7.72 15.92
CA TYR A 49 -5.40 7.21 15.60
C TYR A 49 -4.63 6.70 16.83
N GLN A 50 -4.64 7.43 17.95
CA GLN A 50 -3.97 7.01 19.19
C GLN A 50 -4.61 5.78 19.86
N ASN A 51 -5.89 5.52 19.60
CA ASN A 51 -6.71 4.45 20.17
C ASN A 51 -7.06 3.37 19.14
N ARG A 52 -6.43 3.40 17.96
CA ARG A 52 -6.69 2.44 16.89
C ARG A 52 -6.45 0.99 17.36
N PRO A 53 -7.22 0.02 16.85
CA PRO A 53 -7.04 -1.39 17.20
C PRO A 53 -5.65 -1.90 16.85
N GLN A 54 -5.24 -3.01 17.45
CA GLN A 54 -3.89 -3.55 17.29
C GLN A 54 -3.57 -3.88 15.82
N THR A 55 -4.55 -4.43 15.09
CA THR A 55 -4.44 -4.68 13.64
C THR A 55 -4.04 -3.43 12.85
N CYS A 56 -4.60 -2.26 13.19
CA CYS A 56 -4.24 -0.99 12.55
C CYS A 56 -2.90 -0.40 13.04
N ARG A 57 -2.37 -0.85 14.19
CA ARG A 57 -1.06 -0.41 14.70
C ARG A 57 0.08 -1.17 14.06
N ASP A 58 -0.12 -2.46 13.84
CA ASP A 58 0.90 -3.37 13.32
C ASP A 58 1.07 -3.26 11.81
N PHE A 59 0.11 -2.64 11.12
CA PHE A 59 0.17 -2.44 9.69
C PHE A 59 1.03 -1.22 9.30
N LEU A 60 2.00 -1.45 8.41
CA LEU A 60 2.70 -0.43 7.64
C LEU A 60 2.67 -0.85 6.16
N CYS A 61 2.35 0.07 5.25
CA CYS A 61 2.38 -0.24 3.83
C CYS A 61 3.82 -0.37 3.32
N LEU A 62 4.01 -1.07 2.19
CA LEU A 62 5.33 -1.34 1.64
C LEU A 62 6.09 -0.05 1.34
N TRP A 63 5.41 1.00 0.88
CA TRP A 63 6.03 2.31 0.66
C TRP A 63 6.66 2.88 1.95
N MET A 64 6.05 2.66 3.12
CA MET A 64 6.64 3.12 4.38
C MET A 64 7.86 2.31 4.81
N THR A 65 7.87 1.00 4.53
CA THR A 65 8.88 0.07 5.05
C THR A 65 10.04 -0.16 4.08
N ASP A 66 9.82 0.05 2.79
CA ASP A 66 10.79 -0.18 1.73
C ASP A 66 11.17 1.14 1.05
N ALA A 67 12.38 1.61 1.36
CA ALA A 67 12.92 2.84 0.82
C ALA A 67 13.24 2.76 -0.69
N THR A 68 13.22 1.56 -1.29
CA THR A 68 13.45 1.39 -2.73
C THR A 68 12.23 1.74 -3.57
N LEU A 69 11.02 1.71 -2.98
CA LEU A 69 9.82 2.22 -3.65
C LEU A 69 9.93 3.74 -3.76
N GLY A 70 9.83 4.27 -4.97
CA GLY A 70 9.88 5.72 -5.22
C GLY A 70 8.66 6.47 -4.68
N ASP A 71 8.73 7.80 -4.74
CA ASP A 71 7.66 8.68 -4.23
C ASP A 71 6.38 8.61 -5.07
N GLU A 72 6.46 8.12 -6.31
CA GLU A 72 5.30 7.78 -7.14
C GLU A 72 4.42 6.70 -6.50
N TRP A 73 4.99 5.81 -5.68
CA TRP A 73 4.24 4.77 -4.94
C TRP A 73 3.67 5.24 -3.62
N GLU A 74 3.81 6.53 -3.27
CA GLU A 74 3.09 7.08 -2.12
C GLU A 74 1.59 6.83 -2.33
N PRO A 75 0.89 6.14 -1.41
CA PRO A 75 -0.45 5.63 -1.73
C PRO A 75 -1.48 6.71 -2.09
N ALA A 76 -1.35 7.91 -1.51
CA ALA A 76 -2.22 9.05 -1.85
C ALA A 76 -1.99 9.58 -3.28
N LYS A 77 -0.81 9.38 -3.87
CA LYS A 77 -0.49 9.74 -5.26
C LYS A 77 -0.80 8.59 -6.23
N ALA A 78 -0.44 7.37 -5.85
CA ALA A 78 -0.64 6.18 -6.68
C ALA A 78 -2.11 5.75 -6.77
N HIS A 79 -2.94 6.16 -5.81
CA HIS A 79 -4.27 5.60 -5.57
C HIS A 79 -4.24 4.07 -5.38
N MET A 80 -3.14 3.57 -4.81
CA MET A 80 -2.87 2.16 -4.59
C MET A 80 -2.13 1.96 -3.28
N MET A 81 -2.42 0.87 -2.57
CA MET A 81 -1.70 0.47 -1.37
C MET A 81 -1.07 -0.90 -1.57
N VAL A 82 0.24 -0.98 -1.36
CA VAL A 82 1.01 -2.22 -1.49
C VAL A 82 1.38 -2.76 -0.11
N TYR A 83 1.28 -4.07 0.08
CA TYR A 83 1.82 -4.77 1.25
C TYR A 83 2.22 -6.19 0.86
N THR A 84 3.00 -6.87 1.70
CA THR A 84 3.44 -8.25 1.46
C THR A 84 2.95 -9.17 2.58
N GLN A 85 2.60 -10.41 2.22
CA GLN A 85 2.23 -11.45 3.16
C GLN A 85 2.77 -12.79 2.66
N GLY A 86 3.83 -13.29 3.33
CA GLY A 86 4.55 -14.49 2.87
C GLY A 86 5.07 -14.31 1.44
N PRO A 87 4.78 -15.23 0.50
CA PRO A 87 5.24 -15.14 -0.89
C PRO A 87 4.44 -14.14 -1.76
N GLN A 88 3.32 -13.61 -1.26
CA GLN A 88 2.44 -12.73 -2.03
C GLN A 88 2.77 -11.27 -1.77
N MET A 89 2.96 -10.51 -2.85
CA MET A 89 2.81 -9.06 -2.83
C MET A 89 1.39 -8.71 -3.27
N THR A 90 0.67 -7.95 -2.44
CA THR A 90 -0.69 -7.51 -2.69
C THR A 90 -0.72 -6.04 -3.01
N VAL A 91 -1.39 -5.68 -4.10
CA VAL A 91 -1.68 -4.30 -4.50
C VAL A 91 -3.18 -4.10 -4.45
N LEU A 92 -3.64 -3.26 -3.53
CA LEU A 92 -5.04 -2.84 -3.48
C LEU A 92 -5.16 -1.52 -4.24
N VAL A 93 -5.97 -1.50 -5.30
CA VAL A 93 -6.25 -0.29 -6.09
C VAL A 93 -7.50 0.37 -5.53
N ASP A 94 -7.47 1.70 -5.37
CA ASP A 94 -8.67 2.47 -5.03
C ASP A 94 -9.72 2.30 -6.15
N PRO A 95 -10.92 1.77 -5.86
CA PRO A 95 -11.97 1.61 -6.87
C PRO A 95 -12.44 2.91 -7.53
N ALA A 96 -12.16 4.07 -6.94
CA ALA A 96 -12.40 5.38 -7.58
C ALA A 96 -11.42 5.66 -8.74
N TYR A 97 -10.30 4.93 -8.81
CA TYR A 97 -9.25 5.10 -9.79
C TYR A 97 -8.81 3.74 -10.40
N PRO A 98 -9.75 2.95 -10.95
CA PRO A 98 -9.53 1.53 -11.26
C PRO A 98 -8.50 1.26 -12.37
N ALA A 99 -8.16 2.30 -13.15
CA ALA A 99 -7.18 2.21 -14.24
C ALA A 99 -5.74 2.53 -13.81
N MET A 100 -5.51 3.07 -12.60
CA MET A 100 -4.20 3.61 -12.20
C MET A 100 -3.06 2.59 -12.30
N TRP A 101 -3.30 1.34 -11.91
CA TRP A 101 -2.30 0.28 -11.95
C TRP A 101 -1.84 -0.10 -13.38
N LYS A 102 -2.60 0.30 -14.40
CA LYS A 102 -2.27 0.05 -15.82
C LYS A 102 -1.52 1.21 -16.46
N LEU A 103 -1.40 2.34 -15.76
CA LEU A 103 -0.66 3.51 -16.25
C LEU A 103 0.82 3.38 -15.91
N GLU A 104 1.66 4.02 -16.71
CA GLU A 104 3.08 4.16 -16.36
C GLU A 104 3.28 5.19 -15.25
N PRO A 105 4.27 4.99 -14.34
CA PRO A 105 5.27 3.91 -14.35
C PRO A 105 4.80 2.58 -13.70
N TYR A 106 3.58 2.55 -13.15
CA TYR A 106 3.11 1.45 -12.31
C TYR A 106 2.99 0.13 -13.07
N SER A 107 2.47 0.16 -14.30
CA SER A 107 2.30 -1.03 -15.12
C SER A 107 3.63 -1.75 -15.34
N THR A 108 4.67 -1.05 -15.81
CA THR A 108 5.99 -1.67 -16.03
C THR A 108 6.55 -2.22 -14.72
N GLN A 109 6.49 -1.45 -13.64
CA GLN A 109 7.07 -1.85 -12.36
C GLN A 109 6.37 -3.05 -11.72
N LEU A 110 5.04 -3.16 -11.85
CA LEU A 110 4.30 -4.34 -11.37
C LEU A 110 4.73 -5.61 -12.10
N HIS A 111 4.93 -5.56 -13.42
CA HIS A 111 5.40 -6.71 -14.18
C HIS A 111 6.85 -7.09 -13.81
N ASP A 112 7.70 -6.11 -13.52
CA ASP A 112 9.07 -6.39 -13.09
C ASP A 112 9.10 -7.00 -11.68
N TRP A 113 8.30 -6.49 -10.74
CA TRP A 113 8.10 -7.13 -9.43
C TRP A 113 7.56 -8.55 -9.56
N ALA A 114 6.63 -8.81 -10.48
CA ALA A 114 6.09 -10.15 -10.71
C ALA A 114 7.19 -11.11 -11.17
N LYS A 115 8.01 -10.74 -12.16
CA LYS A 115 9.14 -11.56 -12.63
C LYS A 115 10.15 -11.85 -11.51
N GLU A 116 10.49 -10.84 -10.72
CA GLU A 116 11.43 -11.00 -9.59
C GLU A 116 10.85 -11.88 -8.48
N ALA A 117 9.55 -11.73 -8.19
CA ALA A 117 8.86 -12.54 -7.20
C ALA A 117 8.81 -14.00 -7.65
N GLU A 118 8.47 -14.28 -8.91
CA GLU A 118 8.44 -15.63 -9.48
C GLU A 118 9.79 -16.34 -9.36
N GLY A 119 10.90 -15.63 -9.63
CA GLY A 119 12.26 -16.16 -9.44
C GLY A 119 12.58 -16.61 -8.01
N ARG A 120 11.79 -16.17 -7.02
CA ARG A 120 11.89 -16.54 -5.59
C ARG A 120 10.70 -17.37 -5.09
N GLY A 121 9.82 -17.83 -6.00
CA GLY A 121 8.60 -18.59 -5.65
C GLY A 121 7.44 -17.72 -5.11
N GLY A 122 7.51 -16.41 -5.28
CA GLY A 122 6.47 -15.44 -4.97
C GLY A 122 5.64 -15.02 -6.17
N TYR A 123 4.69 -14.10 -5.95
CA TYR A 123 3.80 -13.57 -6.99
C TYR A 123 3.17 -12.23 -6.58
N VAL A 124 2.67 -11.47 -7.57
CA VAL A 124 2.00 -10.18 -7.38
C VAL A 124 0.53 -10.32 -7.73
N ILE A 125 -0.36 -9.92 -6.80
CA ILE A 125 -1.80 -9.87 -7.01
C ILE A 125 -2.28 -8.42 -6.91
N VAL A 126 -3.04 -7.98 -7.92
CA VAL A 126 -3.71 -6.69 -7.95
C VAL A 126 -5.21 -6.91 -7.72
N PHE A 127 -5.77 -6.21 -6.74
CA PHE A 127 -7.21 -6.16 -6.47
C PHE A 127 -7.76 -4.80 -6.91
N VAL A 128 -8.87 -4.82 -7.67
CA VAL A 128 -9.60 -3.63 -8.10
C VAL A 128 -11.08 -3.83 -7.76
N GLY A 129 -11.52 -3.33 -6.60
CA GLY A 129 -12.84 -3.69 -6.09
C GLY A 129 -12.89 -5.19 -5.81
N ASP A 130 -13.78 -5.90 -6.51
CA ASP A 130 -13.94 -7.37 -6.43
C ASP A 130 -13.14 -8.11 -7.51
N ASP A 131 -12.56 -7.39 -8.49
CA ASP A 131 -11.75 -7.98 -9.55
C ASP A 131 -10.34 -8.30 -9.04
N VAL A 132 -9.83 -9.47 -9.43
CA VAL A 132 -8.51 -9.97 -9.03
C VAL A 132 -7.68 -10.29 -10.25
N PHE A 133 -6.47 -9.73 -10.31
CA PHE A 133 -5.51 -9.94 -11.38
C PHE A 133 -4.22 -10.48 -10.81
N LYS A 134 -3.76 -11.62 -11.32
CA LYS A 134 -2.35 -11.98 -11.20
C LYS A 134 -1.60 -11.25 -12.31
N VAL A 135 -0.61 -10.43 -11.93
CA VAL A 135 0.34 -9.80 -12.86
C VAL A 135 1.32 -10.87 -13.34
#